data_AF-A0A963XPA6-F1
#
_entry.id   AF-A0A963XPA6-F1
#
_cell.length_a   1.000
_cell.length_b   1.000
_cell.length_c   1.000
_cell.angle_alpha   90.00
_cell.angle_beta   90.00
_cell.angle_gamma   90.00
#
_symmetry.space_group_name_H-M   'P 1'
#
loop_
_entity.id
_entity.type
_entity.pdbx_description
1 polymer ?
#
loop_
_entity_poly.entity_id
_entity_poly.type
_entity_poly.pdbx_seq_one_letter_code
_entity_poly.pdbx_strand_id
1 'polypeptide(L)' 'DLVKGALGRGVPVVALTDGPASPVALPGACILPVEEVDFGAFRSLSATLALAMSLSVAVGARRGAV' A
#
# COMPACT_ATOMS: atom_id res chain seq x y z
N ASP A 1 2.55 15.22 -3.84
CA ASP A 1 2.63 15.41 -5.31
C ASP A 1 2.83 14.14 -6.12
N LEU A 2 3.61 13.16 -5.65
CA LEU A 2 3.83 11.90 -6.38
C LEU A 2 2.53 11.17 -6.76
N VAL A 3 1.65 10.89 -5.79
CA VAL A 3 0.39 10.16 -6.04
C VAL A 3 -0.50 10.92 -7.03
N LYS A 4 -0.66 12.24 -6.83
CA LYS A 4 -1.40 13.11 -7.76
C LYS A 4 -0.82 13.05 -9.17
N GLY A 5 0.50 13.13 -9.28
CA GLY A 5 1.21 13.08 -10.56
C GLY A 5 1.11 11.72 -11.27
N ALA A 6 1.05 10.61 -10.52
CA ALA A 6 0.84 9.27 -11.08
C ALA A 6 -0.59 9.10 -11.58
N LEU A 7 -1.58 9.45 -10.75
CA LEU A 7 -3.00 9.40 -11.11
C LEU A 7 -3.33 10.30 -12.31
N GLY A 8 -2.79 11.52 -12.35
CA GLY A 8 -2.96 12.44 -13.48
C GLY A 8 -2.38 11.93 -14.81
N ARG A 9 -1.51 10.91 -14.77
CA ARG A 9 -0.96 10.21 -15.94
C ARG A 9 -1.68 8.89 -16.24
N GLY A 10 -2.75 8.57 -15.52
CA GLY A 10 -3.46 7.30 -15.65
C GLY A 10 -2.69 6.09 -15.12
N VAL A 11 -1.64 6.29 -14.31
CA VAL A 11 -0.91 5.20 -13.68
C VAL A 11 -1.72 4.69 -12.48
N PRO A 12 -2.09 3.41 -12.42
CA PRO A 12 -2.78 2.84 -11.27
C PRO A 12 -1.92 2.95 -10.02
N VAL A 13 -2.51 3.43 -8.91
CA VAL A 13 -1.82 3.55 -7.62
C VAL A 13 -2.46 2.62 -6.60
N VAL A 14 -1.62 1.84 -5.91
CA VAL A 14 -1.99 1.11 -4.69
C VAL A 14 -1.26 1.78 -3.52
N ALA A 15 -2.00 2.27 -2.53
CA ALA A 15 -1.45 2.96 -1.37
C ALA A 15 -1.56 2.09 -0.12
N LEU A 16 -0.42 1.78 0.50
CA LEU A 16 -0.33 1.13 1.80
C LEU A 16 -0.13 2.21 2.86
N THR A 17 -1.04 2.28 3.84
CA THR A 17 -1.02 3.33 4.86
C THR A 17 -1.81 2.91 6.08
N ASP A 18 -1.62 3.59 7.21
CA ASP A 18 -2.35 3.36 8.46
C ASP A 18 -3.82 3.81 8.47
N GLY A 19 -4.32 4.43 7.40
CA GLY A 19 -5.74 4.74 7.26
C GLY A 19 -6.10 5.76 6.17
N PRO A 20 -7.40 6.05 6.00
CA PRO A 20 -7.90 6.94 4.95
C PRO A 20 -7.53 8.42 5.16
N ALA A 21 -7.09 8.81 6.35
CA ALA A 21 -6.62 10.16 6.63
C ALA A 21 -5.23 10.47 6.03
N SER A 22 -4.59 9.49 5.42
CA SER A 22 -3.24 9.60 4.88
C SER A 22 -3.15 10.54 3.67
N PRO A 23 -2.07 11.34 3.54
CA PRO A 23 -1.84 12.18 2.36
C PRO A 23 -1.72 11.41 1.04
N VAL A 24 -1.44 10.11 1.09
CA VAL A 24 -1.37 9.23 -0.09
C VAL A 24 -2.70 8.54 -0.40
N ALA A 25 -3.70 8.62 0.50
CA ALA A 25 -5.02 8.05 0.32
C ALA A 25 -5.94 8.97 -0.51
N LEU A 26 -5.53 9.24 -1.76
CA LEU A 26 -6.25 10.13 -2.65
C LEU A 26 -7.34 9.39 -3.45
N PRO A 27 -8.42 10.09 -3.85
CA PRO A 27 -9.41 9.54 -4.77
C PRO A 27 -8.75 8.99 -6.04
N GLY A 28 -9.10 7.77 -6.44
CA GLY A 28 -8.52 7.07 -7.59
C GLY A 28 -7.34 6.13 -7.25
N ALA A 29 -6.78 6.21 -6.04
CA ALA A 29 -5.88 5.17 -5.54
C ALA A 29 -6.66 4.02 -4.89
N CYS A 30 -6.17 2.79 -5.04
CA CYS A 30 -6.63 1.64 -4.28
C CYS A 30 -5.96 1.66 -2.90
N ILE A 31 -6.76 1.76 -1.83
CA ILE A 31 -6.23 1.89 -0.47
C ILE A 31 -6.22 0.54 0.22
N LEU A 32 -5.04 0.14 0.68
CA LEU A 32 -4.84 -1.03 1.53
C LEU A 32 -4.44 -0.54 2.93
N PRO A 33 -5.41 -0.36 3.85
CA PRO A 33 -5.10 0.08 5.19
C PRO A 33 -4.35 -1.01 5.97
N VAL A 34 -3.29 -0.62 6.68
CA VAL A 34 -2.49 -1.50 7.53
C VAL A 34 -2.23 -0.81 8.86
N GLU A 35 -2.89 -1.31 9.90
CA GLU A 35 -2.67 -0.82 11.26
C GLU A 35 -1.43 -1.48 11.87
N GLU A 36 -0.62 -0.69 12.57
CA GLU A 36 0.53 -1.14 13.34
C GLU A 36 0.39 -0.63 14.76
N VAL A 37 0.66 -1.48 15.73
CA VAL A 37 0.68 -1.07 17.14
C VAL A 37 1.84 -0.11 17.36
N ASP A 38 1.56 1.04 17.98
CA ASP A 38 2.58 1.99 18.44
C ASP A 38 2.94 1.69 19.89
N PHE A 39 4.23 1.56 20.16
CA PHE A 39 4.77 1.48 21.51
C PHE A 39 5.90 2.49 21.68
N GLY A 40 5.61 3.64 22.30
CA GLY A 40 6.63 4.65 22.61
C GLY A 40 7.30 5.23 21.35
N ALA A 41 6.51 5.52 20.31
CA ALA A 41 6.97 5.96 18.99
C ALA A 41 7.71 4.89 18.17
N PHE A 42 7.67 3.63 18.60
CA PHE A 42 8.10 2.50 17.79
C PHE A 42 6.90 1.86 17.10
N ARG A 43 6.98 1.73 15.77
CA ARG A 43 6.07 0.90 14.97
C ARG A 43 6.88 -0.19 14.29
N SER A 44 6.44 -1.45 14.43
CA SER A 44 7.18 -2.63 13.96
C SER A 44 7.28 -2.73 12.44
N LEU A 45 6.32 -2.14 11.71
CA LEU A 45 6.16 -2.25 10.25
C LEU A 45 6.05 -3.70 9.75
N SER A 46 5.80 -4.65 10.65
CA SER A 46 5.83 -6.07 10.34
C SER A 46 4.57 -6.50 9.59
N ALA A 47 3.41 -5.95 9.92
CA ALA A 47 2.19 -6.15 9.15
C ALA A 47 2.31 -5.51 7.76
N THR A 48 2.92 -4.31 7.69
CA THR A 48 3.15 -3.61 6.42
C THR A 48 4.06 -4.41 5.49
N LEU A 49 5.18 -4.92 6.02
CA LEU A 49 6.13 -5.72 5.24
C LEU A 49 5.51 -7.07 4.84
N ALA A 50 4.80 -7.73 5.75
CA ALA A 50 4.10 -8.98 5.45
C ALA A 50 3.11 -8.80 4.30
N LEU A 51 2.28 -7.75 4.34
CA LEU A 51 1.35 -7.44 3.26
C LEU A 51 2.06 -7.18 1.92
N ALA A 52 3.13 -6.37 1.92
CA ALA A 52 3.89 -6.07 0.71
C ALA A 52 4.52 -7.32 0.08
N MET A 53 5.06 -8.22 0.91
CA MET A 53 5.58 -9.51 0.45
C MET A 53 4.47 -10.42 -0.09
N SER A 54 3.35 -10.54 0.63
CA SER A 54 2.19 -11.33 0.18
C SER A 54 1.64 -10.82 -1.15
N LEU A 55 1.56 -9.50 -1.34
CA LEU A 55 1.13 -8.91 -2.61
C LEU A 55 2.10 -9.26 -3.75
N SER A 56 3.40 -9.17 -3.49
CA SER A 56 4.43 -9.52 -4.47
C SER A 56 4.34 -10.99 -4.89
N VAL A 57 4.21 -11.90 -3.92
CA VAL A 57 4.05 -13.34 -4.15
C VAL A 57 2.74 -13.65 -4.88
N ALA A 58 1.63 -13.04 -4.48
CA ALA A 58 0.32 -13.25 -5.11
C ALA A 58 0.31 -12.80 -6.58
N VAL A 59 0.95 -11.66 -6.90
CA VAL A 59 1.12 -11.19 -8.27
C VAL A 59 2.00 -12.15 -9.07
N GLY A 60 3.11 -12.59 -8.50
CA GLY A 60 4.00 -13.58 -9.12
C GLY A 60 3.28 -14.89 -9.42
N ALA A 61 2.60 -15.47 -8.43
CA ALA A 61 1.82 -16.71 -8.56
C ALA A 61 0.72 -16.58 -9.62
N ARG A 62 0.00 -15.45 -9.65
CA ARG A 62 -1.07 -15.23 -10.65
C ARG A 62 -0.55 -15.06 -12.07
N ARG A 63 0.69 -14.61 -12.25
CA ARG A 63 1.33 -14.45 -13.57
C ARG A 63 2.10 -15.69 -14.01
N GLY A 64 2.64 -16.46 -13.07
CA GLY A 64 3.41 -17.68 -13.30
C GLY A 64 2.57 -18.95 -13.35
N ALA A 65 1.33 -18.92 -12.86
CA ALA A 65 0.32 -19.93 -13.16
C ALA A 65 -0.12 -19.77 -14.62
N VAL A 66 0.69 -20.31 -15.53
CA VAL A 66 0.37 -20.56 -16.94
C VAL A 66 0.22 -22.06 -17.11
#